data_AF-A0A3D8QM59-F1
#
_entry.id   AF-A0A3D8QM59-F1
#
_cell.length_a   1.000
_cell.length_b   1.000
_cell.length_c   1.000
_cell.angle_alpha   90.00
_cell.angle_beta   90.00
_cell.angle_gamma   90.00
#
_symmetry.space_group_name_H-M   'P 1'
#
loop_
_entity.id
_entity.type
_entity.pdbx_description
1 polymer ?
#
loop_
_entity_poly.entity_id
_entity_poly.type
_entity_poly.pdbx_seq_one_letter_code
_entity_poly.pdbx_strand_id
1 'polypeptide(L)'
;MKTFLNSFKSEQVAEQPAETPLTIEECKTKWQEAINDELRSREKRQRNDGVHIHHYNWQGDPVFEPSNTEPEVSLFVIDLDKSNRAVAMRDMERITSITKNAMRYIDPVITLLPGSEIPVGQETSTTHKAKGWAAKFYTIHGSWKYDETERKTAYLDRGDVDQYRTRPSVRIENGFLLRLLERDESMRKAIGVPKCRDRKNGNRRQRRAPVKRPSPLRQCIKASDL
;
A
#
# COMPACT_ATOMS: atom_id res chain seq x y z
N MET A 1 -63.48 16.91 -34.67
CA MET A 1 -62.91 15.92 -33.72
C MET A 1 -61.60 15.39 -34.30
N LYS A 2 -60.46 15.74 -33.70
CA LYS A 2 -59.13 15.29 -34.14
C LYS A 2 -58.69 14.12 -33.25
N THR A 3 -58.39 12.98 -33.85
CA THR A 3 -57.79 11.80 -33.20
C THR A 3 -56.28 11.95 -33.19
N PHE A 4 -55.67 11.96 -32.00
CA PHE A 4 -54.22 11.87 -31.81
C PHE A 4 -53.83 10.41 -31.59
N LEU A 5 -53.01 9.85 -32.49
CA LEU A 5 -52.33 8.57 -32.31
C LEU A 5 -51.02 8.82 -31.55
N ASN A 6 -50.93 8.37 -30.30
CA ASN A 6 -49.67 8.29 -29.56
C ASN A 6 -48.98 6.96 -29.90
N SER A 7 -47.89 7.05 -30.64
CA SER A 7 -46.95 5.94 -30.87
C SER A 7 -46.00 5.83 -29.69
N PHE A 8 -46.22 4.85 -28.81
CA PHE A 8 -45.27 4.46 -27.77
C PHE A 8 -44.19 3.59 -28.42
N LYS A 9 -42.98 4.15 -28.62
CA LYS A 9 -41.79 3.36 -28.93
C LYS A 9 -41.32 2.70 -27.63
N SER A 10 -41.40 1.37 -27.55
CA SER A 10 -40.72 0.59 -26.52
C SER A 10 -39.22 0.57 -26.83
N GLU A 11 -38.44 1.39 -26.13
CA GLU A 11 -36.99 1.23 -26.04
C GLU A 11 -36.69 -0.10 -25.33
N GLN A 12 -36.14 -1.05 -26.07
CA GLN A 12 -35.54 -2.24 -25.48
C GLN A 12 -34.29 -1.81 -24.73
N VAL A 13 -34.37 -1.85 -23.40
CA VAL A 13 -33.20 -1.78 -22.53
C VAL A 13 -32.41 -3.07 -22.75
N ALA A 14 -31.26 -2.97 -23.42
CA ALA A 14 -30.34 -4.07 -23.57
C ALA A 14 -29.87 -4.51 -22.17
N GLU A 15 -30.31 -5.69 -21.73
CA GLU A 15 -29.72 -6.39 -20.59
C GLU A 15 -28.25 -6.63 -20.90
N GLN A 16 -27.36 -5.97 -20.15
CA GLN A 16 -25.95 -6.31 -20.17
C GLN A 16 -25.79 -7.73 -19.64
N PRO A 17 -25.03 -8.60 -20.31
CA PRO A 17 -24.83 -9.97 -19.86
C PRO A 17 -24.13 -9.94 -18.49
N ALA A 18 -24.71 -10.63 -17.51
CA ALA A 18 -24.12 -10.82 -16.20
C ALA A 18 -22.77 -11.54 -16.38
N GLU A 19 -21.67 -10.84 -16.06
CA GLU A 19 -20.32 -11.41 -16.10
C GLU A 19 -20.27 -12.67 -15.21
N THR A 20 -19.95 -13.82 -15.81
CA THR A 20 -19.73 -15.05 -15.05
C THR A 20 -18.58 -14.84 -14.06
N PRO A 21 -18.74 -15.23 -12.79
CA PRO A 21 -17.70 -15.04 -11.79
C PRO A 21 -16.45 -15.82 -12.17
N LEU A 22 -15.31 -15.13 -12.16
CA LEU A 22 -14.00 -15.69 -12.48
C LEU A 22 -13.68 -16.88 -11.57
N THR A 23 -13.07 -17.90 -12.16
CA THR A 23 -12.50 -19.04 -11.43
C THR A 23 -11.29 -18.60 -10.59
N ILE A 24 -10.92 -19.40 -9.59
CA ILE A 24 -9.75 -19.12 -8.73
C ILE A 24 -8.47 -19.03 -9.57
N GLU A 25 -8.31 -19.90 -10.57
CA GLU A 25 -7.11 -19.91 -11.44
C GLU A 25 -7.05 -18.70 -12.37
N GLU A 26 -8.18 -18.23 -12.88
CA GLU A 26 -8.24 -16.98 -13.66
C GLU A 26 -7.88 -15.78 -12.77
N CYS A 27 -8.37 -15.73 -11.53
CA CYS A 27 -8.02 -14.69 -10.57
C CYS A 27 -6.51 -14.69 -10.25
N LYS A 28 -5.90 -15.88 -10.05
CA LYS A 28 -4.45 -16.00 -9.84
C LYS A 28 -3.67 -15.51 -11.04
N THR A 29 -4.06 -15.92 -12.24
CA THR A 29 -3.39 -15.53 -13.49
C THR A 29 -3.41 -14.02 -13.66
N LYS A 30 -4.58 -13.40 -13.54
CA LYS A 30 -4.73 -11.94 -13.60
C LYS A 30 -3.89 -11.21 -12.56
N TRP A 31 -3.82 -11.75 -11.34
CA TRP A 31 -3.02 -11.14 -10.29
C TRP A 31 -1.52 -11.25 -10.59
N GLN A 32 -1.08 -12.43 -11.05
CA GLN A 32 0.30 -12.65 -11.45
C GLN A 32 0.70 -11.72 -12.61
N GLU A 33 -0.18 -11.51 -13.59
CA GLU A 33 0.02 -10.53 -14.66
C GLU A 33 0.19 -9.12 -14.12
N ALA A 34 -0.68 -8.68 -13.19
CA ALA A 34 -0.58 -7.36 -12.59
C ALA A 34 0.71 -7.16 -11.76
N ILE A 35 1.16 -8.20 -11.05
CA ILE A 35 2.45 -8.19 -10.35
C ILE A 35 3.60 -8.12 -11.37
N ASN A 36 3.54 -8.94 -12.42
CA ASN A 36 4.55 -8.94 -13.48
C ASN A 36 4.65 -7.57 -14.18
N ASP A 37 3.53 -6.88 -14.40
CA ASP A 37 3.51 -5.53 -14.95
C ASP A 37 4.25 -4.52 -14.06
N GLU A 38 3.99 -4.57 -12.76
CA GLU A 38 4.68 -3.72 -11.78
C GLU A 38 6.19 -4.05 -11.75
N LEU A 39 6.56 -5.33 -11.73
CA LEU A 39 7.97 -5.74 -11.75
C LEU A 39 8.67 -5.33 -13.06
N ARG A 40 8.02 -5.47 -14.22
CA ARG A 40 8.53 -4.96 -15.50
C ARG A 40 8.73 -3.45 -15.48
N SER A 41 7.80 -2.72 -14.85
CA SER A 41 7.91 -1.27 -14.67
C SER A 41 9.12 -0.89 -13.80
N ARG A 42 9.36 -1.62 -12.71
CA ARG A 42 10.54 -1.45 -11.84
C ARG A 42 11.85 -1.76 -12.56
N GLU A 43 11.90 -2.84 -13.31
CA GLU A 43 13.04 -3.21 -14.13
C GLU A 43 13.37 -2.11 -15.15
N LYS A 44 12.35 -1.55 -15.82
CA LYS A 44 12.53 -0.42 -16.73
C LYS A 44 13.07 0.82 -16.01
N ARG A 45 12.54 1.16 -14.84
CA ARG A 45 13.06 2.27 -14.01
C ARG A 45 14.50 2.03 -13.59
N GLN A 46 14.84 0.83 -13.15
CA GLN A 46 16.20 0.45 -12.77
C GLN A 46 17.19 0.61 -13.94
N ARG A 47 16.78 0.28 -15.17
CA ARG A 47 17.62 0.48 -16.35
C ARG A 47 17.84 1.96 -16.67
N ASN A 48 16.82 2.79 -16.46
CA ASN A 48 16.89 4.23 -16.75
C ASN A 48 17.67 5.00 -15.68
N ASP A 49 17.37 4.75 -14.41
CA ASP A 49 17.95 5.45 -13.26
C ASP A 49 19.22 4.74 -12.73
N GLY A 50 19.61 3.61 -13.32
CA GLY A 50 20.83 2.87 -13.01
C GLY A 50 20.84 2.25 -11.61
N VAL A 51 22.03 2.11 -11.04
CA VAL A 51 22.29 1.51 -9.71
C VAL A 51 21.86 2.42 -8.56
N HIS A 52 21.34 3.62 -8.86
CA HIS A 52 20.98 4.62 -7.86
C HIS A 52 19.76 4.22 -7.05
N ILE A 53 18.83 3.43 -7.61
CA ILE A 53 17.70 2.92 -6.82
C ILE A 53 18.23 1.86 -5.86
N HIS A 54 18.18 2.13 -4.56
CA HIS A 54 18.50 1.19 -3.49
C HIS A 54 17.43 0.11 -3.37
N HIS A 55 16.17 0.52 -3.22
CA HIS A 55 15.02 -0.37 -3.07
C HIS A 55 13.73 0.38 -3.43
N TYR A 56 12.59 -0.27 -3.25
CA TYR A 56 11.27 0.33 -3.39
C TYR A 56 10.57 0.32 -2.04
N ASN A 57 10.04 1.47 -1.62
CA ASN A 57 9.33 1.59 -0.34
C ASN A 57 7.97 0.87 -0.37
N TRP A 58 7.23 0.91 0.74
CA TRP A 58 5.89 0.33 0.85
C TRP A 58 4.91 0.90 -0.20
N GLN A 59 5.09 2.16 -0.59
CA GLN A 59 4.34 2.82 -1.66
C GLN A 59 4.87 2.50 -3.07
N GLY A 60 5.78 1.55 -3.23
CA GLY A 60 6.31 1.15 -4.53
C GLY A 60 7.08 2.25 -5.26
N ASP A 61 7.44 3.32 -4.55
CA ASP A 61 8.25 4.42 -5.07
C ASP A 61 9.74 4.08 -4.92
N PRO A 62 10.59 4.51 -5.88
CA PRO A 62 12.03 4.25 -5.79
C PRO A 62 12.64 5.04 -4.63
N VAL A 63 13.48 4.36 -3.84
CA VAL A 63 14.29 4.94 -2.78
C VAL A 63 15.75 4.77 -3.15
N PHE A 64 16.51 5.87 -3.07
CA PHE A 64 17.88 5.93 -3.57
C PHE A 64 18.94 5.65 -2.50
N GLU A 65 18.53 5.58 -1.23
CA GLU A 65 19.41 5.37 -0.09
C GLU A 65 18.96 4.15 0.73
N PRO A 66 19.87 3.53 1.50
CA PRO A 66 19.50 2.52 2.49
C PRO A 66 18.49 3.07 3.49
N SER A 67 17.49 2.25 3.82
CA SER A 67 16.51 2.61 4.84
C SER A 67 17.06 2.28 6.22
N ASN A 68 17.10 3.27 7.11
CA ASN A 68 17.39 3.07 8.53
C ASN A 68 16.13 2.72 9.34
N THR A 69 14.97 2.60 8.71
CA THR A 69 13.72 2.27 9.39
C THR A 69 13.73 0.79 9.76
N GLU A 70 13.62 0.50 11.07
CA GLU A 70 13.46 -0.88 11.54
C GLU A 70 12.13 -1.47 11.01
N PRO A 71 12.09 -2.78 10.70
CA PRO A 71 10.88 -3.41 10.15
C PRO A 71 9.70 -3.35 11.13
N GLU A 72 9.94 -3.39 12.44
CA GLU A 72 8.92 -3.21 13.48
C GLU A 72 8.30 -1.80 13.44
N VAL A 73 9.12 -0.77 13.22
CA VAL A 73 8.65 0.62 13.07
C VAL A 73 7.80 0.75 11.81
N SER A 74 8.24 0.13 10.71
CA SER A 74 7.46 0.07 9.47
C SER A 74 6.09 -0.57 9.70
N LEU A 75 6.06 -1.73 10.35
CA LEU A 75 4.82 -2.43 10.70
C LEU A 75 3.90 -1.59 11.59
N PHE A 76 4.44 -0.92 12.60
CA PHE A 76 3.67 -0.05 13.49
C PHE A 76 3.00 1.10 12.73
N VAL A 77 3.72 1.77 11.82
CA VAL A 77 3.16 2.88 11.03
C VAL A 77 2.07 2.38 10.07
N ILE A 78 2.26 1.20 9.47
CA ILE A 78 1.25 0.55 8.61
C ILE A 78 0.00 0.21 9.42
N ASP A 79 0.18 -0.34 10.62
CA ASP A 79 -0.93 -0.65 11.54
C ASP A 79 -1.64 0.61 11.99
N LEU A 80 -0.93 1.71 12.25
CA LEU A 80 -1.51 3.00 12.61
C LEU A 80 -2.33 3.60 11.45
N ASP A 81 -1.87 3.48 10.20
CA ASP A 81 -2.62 3.94 9.02
C ASP A 81 -3.93 3.14 8.83
N LYS A 82 -3.87 1.81 9.04
CA LYS A 82 -5.04 0.92 8.91
C LYS A 82 -6.00 1.03 10.09
N SER A 83 -5.46 1.16 11.29
CA SER A 83 -6.22 1.25 12.54
C SER A 83 -6.61 2.70 12.80
N ASN A 84 -7.61 3.16 12.08
CA ASN A 84 -8.29 4.45 12.35
C ASN A 84 -9.07 4.43 13.69
N ARG A 85 -8.67 3.59 14.66
CA ARG A 85 -9.40 3.22 15.86
C ARG A 85 -8.74 3.87 17.07
N ALA A 86 -9.54 4.63 17.81
CA ALA A 86 -9.27 5.16 19.15
C ALA A 86 -8.44 6.45 19.29
N VAL A 87 -8.18 7.19 18.22
CA VAL A 87 -7.62 8.54 18.35
C VAL A 87 -8.79 9.54 18.47
N ALA A 88 -8.75 10.40 19.49
CA ALA A 88 -9.74 11.47 19.64
C ALA A 88 -9.81 12.29 18.33
N MET A 89 -11.02 12.68 17.90
CA MET A 89 -11.21 13.37 16.60
C MET A 89 -10.31 14.58 16.39
N ARG A 90 -9.83 15.24 17.47
CA ARG A 90 -8.90 16.38 17.40
C ARG A 90 -7.49 16.00 16.94
N ASP A 91 -7.02 14.79 17.25
CA ASP A 91 -5.67 14.35 16.92
C ASP A 91 -5.61 13.58 15.60
N MET A 92 -6.77 13.21 15.04
CA MET A 92 -6.88 12.48 13.78
C MET A 92 -6.22 13.20 12.62
N GLU A 93 -6.35 14.53 12.50
CA GLU A 93 -5.71 15.29 11.43
C GLU A 93 -4.19 15.31 11.57
N ARG A 94 -3.69 15.45 12.81
CA ARG A 94 -2.26 15.44 13.11
C ARG A 94 -1.67 14.06 12.84
N ILE A 95 -2.30 13.00 13.33
CA ILE A 95 -1.84 11.62 13.10
C ILE A 95 -1.92 11.29 11.61
N THR A 96 -3.01 11.62 10.92
CA THR A 96 -3.10 11.44 9.46
C THR A 96 -1.96 12.16 8.74
N SER A 97 -1.65 13.39 9.12
CA SER A 97 -0.56 14.15 8.50
C SER A 97 0.81 13.52 8.78
N ILE A 98 1.07 13.09 10.01
CA ILE A 98 2.32 12.44 10.40
C ILE A 98 2.47 11.12 9.67
N THR A 99 1.47 10.25 9.74
CA THR A 99 1.47 8.94 9.09
C THR A 99 1.70 9.08 7.59
N LYS A 100 0.96 9.98 6.91
CA LYS A 100 1.17 10.25 5.48
C LYS A 100 2.60 10.68 5.14
N ASN A 101 3.19 11.54 5.97
CA ASN A 101 4.57 12.00 5.76
C ASN A 101 5.60 10.92 6.10
N ALA A 102 5.25 9.98 6.98
CA ALA A 102 6.07 8.84 7.34
C ALA A 102 6.05 7.76 6.26
N MET A 103 4.90 7.52 5.59
CA MET A 103 4.71 6.43 4.61
C MET A 103 5.79 6.34 3.52
N ARG A 104 6.39 7.47 3.12
CA ARG A 104 7.48 7.49 2.13
C ARG A 104 8.79 6.85 2.61
N TYR A 105 8.97 6.73 3.91
CA TYR A 105 10.14 6.15 4.59
C TYR A 105 9.87 4.75 5.18
N ILE A 106 8.66 4.23 4.93
CA ILE A 106 8.25 2.92 5.42
C ILE A 106 8.56 1.89 4.35
N ASP A 107 9.18 0.80 4.78
CA ASP A 107 9.55 -0.30 3.90
C ASP A 107 8.42 -1.33 3.81
N PRO A 108 8.36 -2.10 2.71
CA PRO A 108 7.55 -3.31 2.71
C PRO A 108 8.11 -4.29 3.74
N VAL A 109 7.24 -4.93 4.51
CA VAL A 109 7.64 -5.84 5.59
C VAL A 109 6.92 -7.17 5.53
N ILE A 110 7.58 -8.21 6.03
CA ILE A 110 7.01 -9.54 6.28
C ILE A 110 7.09 -9.81 7.78
N THR A 111 6.01 -10.31 8.35
CA THR A 111 5.91 -10.69 9.76
C THR A 111 5.63 -12.18 9.88
N LEU A 112 6.40 -12.86 10.71
CA LEU A 112 6.18 -14.24 11.13
C LEU A 112 5.47 -14.25 12.47
N LEU A 113 4.49 -15.12 12.68
CA LEU A 113 3.83 -15.26 13.97
C LEU A 113 4.53 -16.30 14.87
N PRO A 114 4.38 -16.20 16.21
CA PRO A 114 4.84 -17.21 17.15
C PRO A 114 4.43 -18.64 16.76
N GLY A 115 5.42 -19.52 16.62
CA GLY A 115 5.21 -20.92 16.27
C GLY A 115 5.21 -21.23 14.77
N SER A 116 5.52 -20.26 13.90
CA SER A 116 5.62 -20.50 12.46
C SER A 116 7.01 -20.91 12.00
N GLU A 117 7.11 -22.02 11.27
CA GLU A 117 8.27 -22.34 10.46
C GLU A 117 8.30 -21.46 9.21
N ILE A 118 9.48 -20.96 8.87
CA ILE A 118 9.71 -20.29 7.58
C ILE A 118 9.53 -21.36 6.50
N PRO A 119 8.67 -21.15 5.50
CA PRO A 119 8.42 -22.16 4.47
C PRO A 119 9.72 -22.56 3.77
N VAL A 120 10.08 -23.84 3.90
CA VAL A 120 11.20 -24.47 3.18
C VAL A 120 11.00 -24.27 1.67
N GLY A 121 11.98 -23.65 1.01
CA GLY A 121 11.93 -23.30 -0.42
C GLY A 121 12.16 -21.81 -0.73
N GLN A 122 12.11 -20.94 0.28
CA GLN A 122 12.81 -19.66 0.22
C GLN A 122 14.31 -19.95 0.34
N GLU A 123 15.05 -19.90 -0.77
CA GLU A 123 16.50 -19.77 -0.73
C GLU A 123 16.86 -18.46 -0.02
N THR A 124 16.87 -18.49 1.30
CA THR A 124 17.57 -17.50 2.10
C THR A 124 19.04 -17.83 1.94
N SER A 125 19.77 -17.09 1.11
CA SER A 125 21.24 -17.17 1.09
C SER A 125 21.90 -16.74 2.41
N THR A 126 21.12 -16.55 3.48
CA THR A 126 21.54 -15.82 4.65
C THR A 126 20.87 -16.40 5.90
N THR A 127 21.70 -17.13 6.64
CA THR A 127 21.58 -17.57 8.03
C THR A 127 20.52 -16.81 8.82
N HIS A 128 19.38 -17.45 9.06
CA HIS A 128 18.26 -16.89 9.79
C HIS A 128 18.63 -16.53 11.24
N LYS A 129 18.90 -15.24 11.46
CA LYS A 129 18.86 -14.55 12.76
C LYS A 129 18.14 -13.21 12.57
N ALA A 130 16.90 -13.24 12.08
CA ALA A 130 16.03 -12.09 12.23
C ALA A 130 15.81 -11.90 13.74
N LYS A 131 16.39 -10.83 14.31
CA LYS A 131 16.04 -10.38 15.66
C LYS A 131 14.62 -9.83 15.57
N GLY A 132 13.61 -10.64 15.86
CA GLY A 132 12.23 -10.17 15.93
C GLY A 132 11.27 -10.91 15.01
N TRP A 133 10.02 -10.47 15.07
CA TRP A 133 8.89 -11.06 14.34
C TRP A 133 8.72 -10.43 12.96
N ALA A 134 9.41 -9.33 12.64
CA ALA A 134 9.29 -8.60 11.39
C ALA A 134 10.64 -8.49 10.65
N ALA A 135 10.59 -8.45 9.33
CA ALA A 135 11.75 -8.23 8.47
C ALA A 135 11.36 -7.41 7.25
N LYS A 136 12.33 -6.69 6.66
CA LYS A 136 12.17 -5.99 5.38
C LYS A 136 11.89 -7.00 4.27
N PHE A 137 11.10 -6.60 3.28
CA PHE A 137 10.59 -7.49 2.25
C PHE A 137 10.72 -6.85 0.86
N TYR A 138 11.89 -6.98 0.25
CA TYR A 138 12.24 -6.24 -0.96
C TYR A 138 12.17 -7.10 -2.20
N THR A 139 11.73 -6.50 -3.32
CA THR A 139 11.77 -7.16 -4.63
C THR A 139 13.20 -7.31 -5.14
N ILE A 140 13.43 -8.18 -6.12
CA ILE A 140 14.74 -8.35 -6.81
C ILE A 140 15.38 -7.06 -7.37
N HIS A 141 14.58 -6.00 -7.50
CA HIS A 141 14.98 -4.69 -7.99
C HIS A 141 15.63 -3.84 -6.91
N GLY A 142 16.60 -3.03 -7.32
CA GLY A 142 17.38 -2.17 -6.45
C GLY A 142 18.77 -2.72 -6.14
N SER A 143 19.63 -1.85 -5.60
CA SER A 143 20.99 -2.16 -5.18
C SER A 143 21.10 -2.71 -3.76
N TRP A 144 20.01 -2.78 -2.98
CA TRP A 144 19.96 -3.37 -1.64
C TRP A 144 20.52 -4.80 -1.58
N LYS A 145 20.42 -5.57 -2.68
CA LYS A 145 20.98 -6.92 -2.79
C LYS A 145 22.52 -6.95 -2.71
N TYR A 146 23.17 -5.82 -2.94
CA TYR A 146 24.61 -5.64 -2.80
C TYR A 146 24.99 -5.04 -1.45
N ASP A 147 24.03 -4.55 -0.66
CA ASP A 147 24.24 -4.17 0.73
C ASP A 147 24.33 -5.43 1.59
N GLU A 148 25.46 -5.63 2.27
CA GLU A 148 25.72 -6.83 3.05
C GLU A 148 24.74 -6.99 4.23
N THR A 149 24.31 -5.89 4.83
CA THR A 149 23.38 -5.88 5.98
C THR A 149 21.98 -6.24 5.51
N GLU A 150 21.50 -5.58 4.46
CA GLU A 150 20.17 -5.83 3.92
C GLU A 150 20.06 -7.23 3.33
N ARG A 151 21.08 -7.69 2.59
CA ARG A 151 21.12 -9.07 2.06
C ARG A 151 21.05 -10.13 3.17
N LYS A 152 21.53 -9.83 4.37
CA LYS A 152 21.49 -10.73 5.54
C LYS A 152 20.16 -10.72 6.29
N THR A 153 19.39 -9.66 6.18
CA THR A 153 18.26 -9.40 7.09
C THR A 153 16.92 -9.25 6.37
N ALA A 154 16.92 -8.79 5.12
CA ALA A 154 15.74 -8.65 4.29
C ALA A 154 15.35 -9.98 3.64
N TYR A 155 14.05 -10.22 3.55
CA TYR A 155 13.47 -11.28 2.75
C TYR A 155 13.28 -10.82 1.31
N LEU A 156 13.46 -11.77 0.39
CA LEU A 156 13.23 -11.54 -1.01
C LEU A 156 11.75 -11.70 -1.38
N ASP A 157 11.19 -10.66 -1.97
CA ASP A 157 9.92 -10.67 -2.68
C ASP A 157 10.14 -11.08 -4.14
N ARG A 158 9.69 -12.29 -4.50
CA ARG A 158 9.84 -12.84 -5.85
C ARG A 158 8.75 -12.35 -6.81
N GLY A 159 7.71 -11.69 -6.30
CA GLY A 159 6.54 -11.34 -7.12
C GLY A 159 5.69 -12.55 -7.48
N ASP A 160 5.71 -13.60 -6.67
CA ASP A 160 4.87 -14.78 -6.88
C ASP A 160 3.56 -14.62 -6.08
N VAL A 161 2.43 -14.78 -6.76
CA VAL A 161 1.09 -14.82 -6.14
C VAL A 161 1.02 -15.77 -4.95
N ASP A 162 1.68 -16.93 -5.02
CA ASP A 162 1.67 -17.91 -3.94
C ASP A 162 2.49 -17.48 -2.70
N GLN A 163 3.40 -16.52 -2.88
CA GLN A 163 4.13 -15.88 -1.77
C GLN A 163 3.20 -14.98 -0.96
N TYR A 164 2.22 -14.34 -1.62
CA TYR A 164 1.28 -13.40 -1.01
C TYR A 164 -0.01 -14.02 -0.50
N ARG A 165 -0.26 -15.28 -0.87
CA ARG A 165 -1.42 -16.02 -0.39
C ARG A 165 -1.42 -16.03 1.14
N THR A 166 -2.55 -15.62 1.73
CA THR A 166 -2.71 -15.55 3.19
C THR A 166 -2.38 -16.89 3.83
N ARG A 167 -1.35 -16.89 4.68
CA ARG A 167 -1.00 -18.04 5.53
C ARG A 167 -1.27 -17.62 6.98
N PRO A 168 -1.80 -18.51 7.84
CA PRO A 168 -2.07 -18.17 9.23
C PRO A 168 -0.84 -17.63 9.98
N SER A 169 0.34 -18.07 9.56
CA SER A 169 1.64 -17.81 10.17
C SER A 169 2.40 -16.62 9.61
N VAL A 170 2.00 -16.08 8.45
CA VAL A 170 2.77 -15.08 7.72
C VAL A 170 1.88 -13.93 7.31
N ARG A 171 2.31 -12.72 7.64
CA ARG A 171 1.67 -11.47 7.25
C ARG A 171 2.63 -10.69 6.36
N ILE A 172 2.23 -10.42 5.12
CA ILE A 172 2.99 -9.56 4.21
C ILE A 172 2.30 -8.22 4.13
N GLU A 173 3.09 -7.17 4.36
CA GLU A 173 2.66 -5.79 4.32
C GLU A 173 3.42 -5.03 3.25
N ASN A 174 2.83 -5.02 2.06
CA ASN A 174 3.40 -4.38 0.90
C ASN A 174 2.33 -3.55 0.18
N GLY A 175 2.45 -2.22 0.26
CA GLY A 175 1.41 -1.29 -0.18
C GLY A 175 1.20 -1.25 -1.69
N PHE A 176 2.17 -1.67 -2.50
CA PHE A 176 1.91 -1.82 -3.94
C PHE A 176 0.98 -3.00 -4.23
N LEU A 177 1.11 -4.12 -3.52
CA LEU A 177 0.19 -5.26 -3.67
C LEU A 177 -1.22 -4.88 -3.23
N LEU A 178 -1.34 -4.14 -2.12
CA LEU A 178 -2.63 -3.65 -1.65
C LEU A 178 -3.31 -2.76 -2.71
N ARG A 179 -2.55 -1.89 -3.38
CA ARG A 179 -3.08 -1.05 -4.47
C ARG A 179 -3.43 -1.84 -5.74
N LEU A 180 -2.73 -2.92 -6.04
CA LEU A 180 -3.11 -3.84 -7.12
C LEU A 180 -4.45 -4.54 -6.79
N LEU A 181 -4.64 -4.94 -5.54
CA LEU A 181 -5.86 -5.61 -5.05
C LEU A 181 -7.05 -4.65 -4.87
N GLU A 182 -6.81 -3.39 -4.53
CA GLU A 182 -7.84 -2.35 -4.43
C GLU A 182 -8.48 -2.02 -5.79
N ARG A 183 -7.76 -2.25 -6.88
CA ARG A 183 -8.28 -2.04 -8.25
C ARG A 183 -9.27 -3.11 -8.69
N ASP A 184 -9.36 -4.25 -8.01
CA ASP A 184 -10.23 -5.36 -8.40
C ASP A 184 -10.85 -6.09 -7.19
N GLU A 185 -12.13 -5.80 -6.91
CA GLU A 185 -12.85 -6.37 -5.78
C GLU A 185 -13.10 -7.89 -5.94
N SER A 186 -13.09 -8.40 -7.18
CA SER A 186 -13.23 -9.83 -7.47
C SER A 186 -11.97 -10.60 -7.08
N MET A 187 -10.79 -10.06 -7.41
CA MET A 187 -9.50 -10.62 -7.00
C MET A 187 -9.35 -10.64 -5.48
N ARG A 188 -9.72 -9.55 -4.79
CA ARG A 188 -9.61 -9.48 -3.32
C ARG A 188 -10.43 -10.57 -2.62
N LYS A 189 -11.64 -10.85 -3.11
CA LYS A 189 -12.53 -11.89 -2.55
C LYS A 189 -11.98 -13.30 -2.80
N ALA A 190 -11.43 -13.57 -3.98
CA ALA A 190 -10.91 -14.90 -4.33
C ALA A 190 -9.71 -15.33 -3.49
N ILE A 191 -8.89 -14.38 -3.03
CA ILE A 191 -7.61 -14.65 -2.35
C ILE A 191 -7.75 -14.56 -0.81
N GLY A 192 -8.90 -14.11 -0.31
CA GLY A 192 -9.15 -13.98 1.13
C GLY A 192 -8.34 -12.85 1.78
N VAL A 193 -7.97 -11.82 1.02
CA VAL A 193 -7.31 -10.63 1.58
C VAL A 193 -8.38 -9.77 2.28
N PRO A 194 -8.20 -9.42 3.57
CA PRO A 194 -9.17 -8.60 4.29
C PRO A 194 -9.39 -7.25 3.59
N LYS A 195 -10.60 -6.69 3.69
CA LYS A 195 -10.89 -5.30 3.33
C LYS A 195 -9.93 -4.37 4.10
N CYS A 196 -8.94 -3.76 3.44
CA CYS A 196 -8.51 -2.42 3.85
C CYS A 196 -9.76 -1.55 3.72
N ARG A 197 -10.27 -1.04 4.85
CA ARG A 197 -11.47 -0.19 4.81
C ARG A 197 -11.09 1.06 4.02
N ASP A 198 -11.64 1.17 2.82
CA ASP A 198 -11.66 2.42 2.09
C ASP A 198 -12.09 3.54 3.04
N ARG A 199 -11.27 4.59 3.10
CA ARG A 199 -11.69 5.90 3.60
C ARG A 199 -12.99 6.19 2.86
N LYS A 200 -14.12 6.08 3.56
CA LYS A 200 -15.36 6.64 3.05
C LYS A 200 -15.03 8.06 2.62
N ASN A 201 -15.11 8.32 1.32
CA ASN A 201 -15.18 9.64 0.74
C ASN A 201 -16.40 10.30 1.37
N GLY A 202 -16.18 10.88 2.56
CA GLY A 202 -17.15 11.70 3.22
C GLY A 202 -17.35 12.90 2.32
N ASN A 203 -18.52 12.97 1.69
CA ASN A 203 -19.02 14.12 0.96
C ASN A 203 -18.50 15.40 1.63
N ARG A 204 -17.53 16.03 0.97
CA ARG A 204 -16.93 17.30 1.35
C ARG A 204 -18.01 18.35 1.16
N ARG A 205 -18.95 18.46 2.11
CA ARG A 205 -19.68 19.71 2.32
C ARG A 205 -18.61 20.72 2.68
N GLN A 206 -18.22 21.53 1.69
CA GLN A 206 -17.34 22.68 1.87
C GLN A 206 -17.99 23.64 2.88
N ARG A 207 -17.78 23.37 4.17
CA ARG A 207 -17.98 24.37 5.21
C ARG A 207 -16.84 25.36 5.04
N ARG A 208 -17.17 26.52 4.46
CA ARG A 208 -16.27 27.67 4.37
C ARG A 208 -15.71 27.92 5.78
N ALA A 209 -14.40 27.78 5.92
CA ALA A 209 -13.73 28.07 7.18
C ALA A 209 -13.95 29.57 7.52
N PRO A 210 -14.23 29.92 8.79
CA PRO A 210 -14.26 31.32 9.19
C PRO A 210 -12.87 31.93 9.00
N VAL A 211 -12.83 33.15 8.47
CA VAL A 211 -11.61 33.93 8.23
C VAL A 211 -10.80 34.00 9.53
N LYS A 212 -9.61 33.37 9.53
CA LYS A 212 -8.71 33.38 10.69
C LYS A 212 -8.26 34.82 10.97
N ARG A 213 -8.56 35.36 12.15
CA ARG A 213 -7.93 36.59 12.64
C ARG A 213 -6.43 36.32 12.88
N PRO A 214 -5.53 37.25 12.53
CA PRO A 214 -4.10 37.08 12.75
C PRO A 214 -3.78 36.91 14.25
N SER A 215 -2.74 36.15 14.54
CA SER A 215 -2.31 35.83 15.91
C SER A 215 -1.85 37.09 16.67
N PRO A 216 -2.05 37.16 18.00
CA PRO A 216 -1.64 38.31 18.83
C PRO A 216 -0.12 38.54 18.85
N LEU A 217 0.68 37.54 18.47
CA LEU A 217 2.15 37.55 18.53
C LEU A 217 2.82 38.29 17.36
N ARG A 218 2.07 39.06 16.55
CA ARG A 218 2.64 39.93 15.50
C ARG A 218 3.10 41.30 16.00
N GLN A 219 2.98 41.59 17.30
CA GLN A 219 3.55 42.80 17.89
C GLN A 219 5.01 42.54 18.27
N CYS A 220 5.91 42.64 17.29
CA CYS A 220 7.32 42.84 17.59
C CYS A 220 7.49 44.21 18.23
N ILE A 221 8.09 44.26 19.42
CA ILE A 221 8.58 45.48 20.05
C ILE A 221 9.54 46.16 19.07
N LYS A 222 9.36 47.45 18.80
CA LYS A 222 10.31 48.20 17.97
C LYS A 222 11.55 48.47 18.82
N ALA A 223 12.73 48.44 18.20
CA ALA A 223 14.00 48.72 18.89
C ALA A 223 14.10 50.13 19.50
N SER A 224 13.10 51.01 19.27
CA SER A 224 12.97 52.31 19.91
C SER A 224 12.29 52.28 21.29
N ASP A 225 11.77 51.13 21.71
CA ASP A 225 11.09 50.95 23.00
C ASP A 225 11.99 50.21 24.03
N LEU A 226 13.31 50.20 23.81
CA LEU A 226 14.36 49.77 24.75
C LEU A 226 15.11 50.99 25.30
#